data_AF-A0A8S2FTK1-F1
#
_entry.id   AF-A0A8S2FTK1-F1
#
_cell.length_a   1.000
_cell.length_b   1.000
_cell.length_c   1.000
_cell.angle_alpha   90.00
_cell.angle_beta   90.00
_cell.angle_gamma   90.00
#
_symmetry.space_group_name_H-M   'P 1'
#
loop_
_entity.id
_entity.type
_entity.pdbx_description
1 polymer ?
#
loop_
_entity_poly.entity_id
_entity_poly.type
_entity_poly.pdbx_seq_one_letter_code
_entity_poly.pdbx_strand_id
1 'polypeptide(L)' 'TSSGSSAYQIRLAGFKGLVIIDSSSTFDQFYIKIRPSMLKFESDDWTLDMCDLSKPSNDV' A
#
# COMPACT_ATOMS: atom_id res chain seq x y z
N THR A 1 9.91 -16.53 11.93
CA THR A 1 8.89 -15.46 12.08
C THR A 1 8.97 -14.59 10.85
N SER A 2 7.99 -14.63 9.93
CA SER A 2 8.04 -13.80 8.73
C SER A 2 7.86 -12.33 9.14
N SER A 3 8.91 -11.52 9.06
CA SER A 3 8.84 -10.08 9.27
C SER A 3 8.03 -9.46 8.12
N GLY A 4 6.70 -9.46 8.23
CA GLY A 4 5.85 -8.81 7.25
C GLY A 4 6.12 -7.31 7.22
N SER A 5 6.30 -6.74 6.04
CA SER A 5 6.48 -5.29 5.90
C SER A 5 5.21 -4.55 6.32
N SER A 6 5.39 -3.47 7.07
CA SER A 6 4.31 -2.62 7.59
C SER A 6 3.80 -1.59 6.59
N ALA A 7 4.56 -1.32 5.51
CA ALA A 7 4.24 -0.33 4.50
C ALA A 7 4.71 -0.77 3.11
N TYR A 8 4.00 -0.32 2.08
CA TYR A 8 4.28 -0.64 0.68
C TYR A 8 4.10 0.58 -0.20
N GLN A 9 4.99 0.75 -1.17
CA GLN A 9 4.78 1.70 -2.26
C GLN A 9 3.97 1.00 -3.36
N ILE A 10 2.89 1.63 -3.81
CA ILE A 10 1.95 1.02 -4.77
C ILE A 10 1.66 1.88 -6.00
N ARG A 11 1.14 1.21 -7.03
CA ARG A 11 0.34 1.81 -8.11
C ARG A 11 -0.96 1.02 -8.26
N LEU A 12 -2.06 1.74 -8.51
CA LEU A 12 -3.40 1.16 -8.67
C LEU A 12 -4.27 2.16 -9.43
N ALA A 13 -4.85 1.82 -10.59
CA ALA A 13 -5.85 2.64 -11.29
C ALA A 13 -5.53 4.15 -11.38
N GLY A 14 -4.28 4.49 -11.77
CA GLY A 14 -3.84 5.89 -11.87
C GLY A 14 -3.54 6.59 -10.54
N PHE A 15 -3.69 5.89 -9.41
CA PHE A 15 -3.22 6.29 -8.09
C PHE A 15 -1.80 5.78 -7.84
N LYS A 16 -0.99 6.60 -7.19
CA LYS A 16 0.38 6.27 -6.75
C LYS A 16 0.60 6.80 -5.34
N GLY A 17 1.19 5.98 -4.49
CA GLY A 17 1.59 6.43 -3.15
C GLY A 17 2.08 5.30 -2.27
N LEU A 18 1.94 5.51 -0.96
CA LEU A 18 2.30 4.56 0.07
C LEU A 18 1.05 4.12 0.81
N VAL A 19 0.94 2.82 1.06
CA VAL A 19 -0.07 2.21 1.92
C VAL A 19 0.60 1.59 3.12
N ILE A 20 -0.07 1.65 4.26
CA ILE A 20 0.37 1.05 5.52
C ILE A 20 -0.63 -0.02 5.94
N ILE A 21 -0.15 -1.05 6.62
CA ILE A 21 -1.03 -2.04 7.26
C ILE A 21 -1.66 -1.39 8.49
N ASP A 22 -2.99 -1.27 8.49
CA ASP A 22 -3.75 -0.84 9.66
C ASP A 22 -3.99 -2.04 10.59
N SER A 23 -3.16 -2.15 11.63
CA SER A 23 -3.27 -3.22 12.63
C SER A 23 -4.50 -3.10 13.53
N SER A 24 -5.22 -1.98 13.47
CA SER A 24 -6.46 -1.75 14.23
C SER A 24 -7.72 -2.06 13.44
N SER A 25 -7.58 -2.46 12.17
CA SER A 25 -8.72 -2.77 11.31
C SER A 25 -9.50 -3.97 11.85
N THR A 26 -10.77 -3.77 12.17
CA THR A 26 -11.71 -4.81 12.59
C THR A 26 -12.54 -5.37 11.44
N PHE A 27 -12.21 -4.99 10.20
CA PHE A 27 -12.89 -5.53 9.02
C PHE A 27 -12.33 -6.91 8.70
N ASP A 28 -13.23 -7.87 8.51
CA ASP A 28 -12.88 -9.25 8.12
C ASP A 28 -12.51 -9.39 6.63
N GLN A 29 -12.46 -8.27 5.88
CA GLN A 29 -12.18 -8.23 4.45
C GLN A 29 -10.92 -7.43 4.16
N PHE A 30 -10.17 -7.86 3.14
CA PHE A 30 -9.03 -7.11 2.62
C PHE A 30 -9.53 -5.91 1.81
N TYR A 31 -9.17 -4.70 2.26
CA TYR A 31 -9.47 -3.46 1.54
C TYR A 31 -8.26 -2.53 1.55
N ILE A 32 -8.22 -1.62 0.57
CA ILE A 32 -7.22 -0.55 0.48
C ILE A 32 -7.97 0.77 0.48
N LYS A 33 -7.55 1.69 1.35
CA LYS A 33 -8.06 3.07 1.37
C LYS A 33 -7.14 3.95 0.52
N ILE A 34 -7.69 4.51 -0.55
CA ILE A 34 -6.99 5.45 -1.43
C ILE A 34 -7.44 6.88 -1.11
N ARG A 35 -6.52 7.86 -1.17
CA ARG A 35 -6.80 9.28 -0.94
C ARG A 35 -6.80 10.07 -2.25
N PRO A 36 -7.59 11.15 -2.39
CA PRO A 36 -7.59 11.98 -3.60
C PRO A 36 -6.19 12.49 -4.00
N SER A 37 -5.32 12.78 -3.04
CA SER A 37 -3.94 13.23 -3.30
C SER A 37 -3.05 12.19 -4.01
N MET A 38 -3.43 10.91 -3.97
CA MET A 38 -2.70 9.83 -4.64
C MET A 38 -3.01 9.77 -6.13
N LEU A 39 -4.10 10.38 -6.61
CA LEU A 39 -4.48 10.38 -8.02
C LEU A 39 -3.44 11.15 -8.85
N LYS A 40 -3.06 10.59 -10.00
CA LYS A 40 -2.13 11.21 -10.96
C LYS A 40 -2.75 11.36 -12.34
N PHE A 41 -3.58 10.41 -12.74
CA PHE A 41 -4.35 10.40 -13.98
C PHE A 41 -5.52 9.44 -13.83
N GLU A 42 -6.55 9.57 -14.67
CA GLU A 42 -7.69 8.65 -14.68
C GLU A 42 -7.32 7.35 -15.41
N SER A 43 -7.68 6.21 -14.83
CA SER A 43 -7.44 4.89 -15.40
C SER A 43 -8.42 3.87 -14.83
N ASP A 44 -8.86 2.95 -15.68
CA ASP A 44 -9.76 1.85 -15.30
C ASP A 44 -9.01 0.54 -14.99
N ASP A 45 -7.68 0.57 -14.98
CA ASP A 45 -6.86 -0.60 -14.64
C ASP A 45 -6.68 -0.75 -13.13
N TRP A 46 -7.47 -1.64 -12.53
CA TRP A 46 -7.49 -1.91 -11.10
C TRP A 46 -6.47 -2.97 -10.64
N THR A 47 -5.46 -3.27 -11.47
CA THR A 47 -4.34 -4.12 -11.06
C THR A 47 -3.51 -3.40 -9.98
N LEU A 48 -3.23 -4.10 -8.88
CA LEU A 48 -2.39 -3.58 -7.79
C LEU A 48 -0.93 -3.98 -8.03
N ASP A 49 -0.08 -2.99 -8.28
CA ASP A 49 1.37 -3.19 -8.37
C ASP A 49 2.05 -2.79 -7.06
N MET A 50 2.82 -3.73 -6.48
CA MET A 50 3.69 -3.49 -5.34
C MET A 50 5.09 -3.11 -5.83
N CYS A 51 5.47 -1.83 -5.69
CA CYS A 51 6.71 -1.30 -6.22
C CYS A 51 7.90 -1.46 -5.27
N ASP A 52 7.67 -1.30 -3.96
CA ASP A 52 8.68 -1.47 -2.90
C ASP A 52 7.99 -1.71 -1.56
N LEU A 53 8.75 -2.16 -0.56
CA LEU A 53 8.26 -2.52 0.77
C LEU A 53 9.16 -1.95 1.88
N SER A 54 8.58 -1.69 3.04
CA SER A 54 9.36 -1.28 4.21
C SER A 54 10.30 -2.39 4.65
N LYS A 55 11.55 -2.01 4.91
CA LYS A 55 12.61 -2.90 5.37
C LYS A 55 12.88 -2.58 6.85
N PRO A 56 13.22 -3.59 7.68
CA PRO A 56 13.72 -3.32 9.02
C PRO A 56 14.94 -2.40 8.95
N SER A 57 15.10 -1.50 9.92
CA SER A 57 16.32 -0.70 10.00
C SER A 57 17.48 -1.64 10.33
N ASN A 58 18.53 -1.59 9.51
CA ASN A 58 19.81 -2.19 9.86
C ASN A 58 20.55 -1.20 10.76
N ASP A 59 20.00 -0.90 11.94
CA ASP A 59 20.74 -0.18 12.97
C ASP A 59 21.71 -1.19 13.60
N VAL A 60 22.94 -1.19 13.09
CA VAL A 60 24.11 -1.89 13.65
C VAL A 60 24.79 -0.97 14.64
#